data_AF-A0A151M3M3-F1
#
_entry.id   AF-A0A151M3M3-F1
#
_cell.length_a   1.000
_cell.length_b   1.000
_cell.length_c   1.000
_cell.angle_alpha   90.00
_cell.angle_beta   90.00
_cell.angle_gamma   90.00
#
_symmetry.space_group_name_H-M   'P 1'
#
loop_
_entity.id
_entity.type
_entity.pdbx_description
1 polymer ?
#
loop_
_entity_poly.entity_id
_entity_poly.type
_entity_poly.pdbx_seq_one_letter_code
_entity_poly.pdbx_strand_id
1 'polypeptide(L)' 'MTKDTWMDHRQDVEFPEHFLKPLVPLPFAGFTAMAPNNHRGFLELKFGAGVIENPEYPNPARKRLDKGAL' A
#
# COMPACT_ATOMS: atom_id res chain seq x y z
N MET A 1 5.86 -14.19 -2.39
CA MET A 1 5.17 -14.00 -3.68
C MET A 1 6.08 -13.17 -4.57
N THR A 2 6.36 -13.68 -5.76
CA THR A 2 7.31 -13.11 -6.73
C THR A 2 6.62 -12.91 -8.08
N LYS A 3 7.25 -12.16 -8.98
CA LYS A 3 6.77 -11.91 -10.35
C LYS A 3 7.98 -11.85 -11.29
N ASP A 4 7.77 -12.25 -12.54
CA ASP A 4 8.82 -12.29 -13.57
C ASP A 4 9.30 -10.90 -14.06
N THR A 5 8.59 -9.82 -13.70
CA THR A 5 8.89 -8.44 -14.12
C THR A 5 8.57 -7.43 -13.01
N TRP A 6 9.42 -6.39 -12.90
CA TRP A 6 9.39 -5.36 -11.86
C TRP A 6 9.39 -3.94 -12.46
N MET A 7 8.74 -3.01 -11.79
CA MET A 7 8.73 -1.57 -12.10
C MET A 7 9.71 -0.81 -11.20
N ASP A 8 10.08 0.41 -11.59
CA ASP A 8 11.00 1.28 -10.81
C ASP A 8 10.32 1.94 -9.57
N HIS A 9 9.22 1.36 -9.11
CA HIS A 9 8.46 1.88 -7.98
C HIS A 9 8.88 1.17 -6.68
N ARG A 10 9.16 1.94 -5.62
CA ARG A 10 9.57 1.41 -4.30
C ARG A 10 8.65 0.29 -3.77
N GLN A 11 7.35 0.42 -4.00
CA GLN A 11 6.34 -0.53 -3.52
C GLN A 11 6.25 -1.83 -4.33
N ASP A 12 6.90 -1.90 -5.48
CA ASP A 12 6.95 -3.08 -6.33
C ASP A 12 8.08 -4.00 -5.88
N VAL A 13 7.85 -4.61 -4.71
CA VAL A 13 8.75 -5.58 -4.07
C VAL A 13 8.01 -6.86 -3.73
N GLU A 14 8.76 -7.95 -3.65
CA GLU A 14 8.27 -9.22 -3.12
C GLU A 14 7.71 -9.07 -1.70
N PHE A 15 6.79 -9.95 -1.35
CA PHE A 15 6.25 -10.01 0.01
C PHE A 15 5.97 -11.46 0.45
N PRO A 16 6.01 -11.73 1.77
CA PRO A 16 5.71 -13.06 2.31
C PRO A 16 4.29 -13.55 1.97
N GLU A 17 4.15 -14.80 1.57
CA GLU A 17 2.84 -15.35 1.16
C GLU A 17 1.83 -15.42 2.32
N HIS A 18 2.27 -15.42 3.58
CA HIS A 18 1.38 -15.47 4.75
C HIS A 18 0.39 -14.29 4.76
N PHE A 19 0.73 -13.16 4.17
CA PHE A 19 -0.18 -12.01 4.02
C PHE A 19 -1.45 -12.35 3.22
N LEU A 20 -1.45 -13.40 2.40
CA LEU A 20 -2.61 -13.83 1.61
C LEU A 20 -3.41 -14.97 2.27
N LYS A 21 -2.95 -15.50 3.40
CA LYS A 21 -3.50 -16.71 4.02
C LYS A 21 -3.84 -16.46 5.50
N PRO A 22 -5.09 -16.08 5.83
CA PRO A 22 -6.22 -15.84 4.92
C PRO A 22 -6.20 -14.43 4.33
N LEU A 23 -7.01 -14.20 3.29
CA LEU A 23 -7.44 -12.86 2.92
C LEU A 23 -8.51 -12.35 3.91
N VAL A 24 -8.65 -11.04 4.03
CA VAL A 24 -9.67 -10.41 4.89
C VAL A 24 -10.59 -9.48 4.09
N PRO A 25 -11.90 -9.42 4.39
CA PRO A 25 -12.81 -8.48 3.73
C PRO A 25 -12.50 -7.04 4.14
N LEU A 26 -12.53 -6.11 3.18
CA LEU A 26 -12.31 -4.69 3.39
C LEU A 26 -13.27 -3.85 2.53
N PRO A 27 -13.99 -2.86 3.11
CA PRO A 27 -14.78 -1.92 2.33
C PRO A 27 -13.87 -1.09 1.40
N PHE A 28 -14.18 -1.08 0.11
CA PHE A 28 -13.44 -0.33 -0.89
C PHE A 28 -14.39 0.12 -2.00
N ALA A 29 -14.41 1.43 -2.29
CA ALA A 29 -15.19 2.02 -3.39
C ALA A 29 -16.68 1.60 -3.43
N GLY A 30 -17.32 1.45 -2.26
CA GLY A 30 -18.76 1.13 -2.15
C GLY A 30 -19.12 -0.36 -2.16
N PHE A 31 -18.13 -1.27 -2.22
CA PHE A 31 -18.35 -2.71 -2.09
C PHE A 31 -17.32 -3.34 -1.13
N THR A 32 -17.44 -4.65 -0.88
CA THR A 32 -16.47 -5.42 -0.08
C THR A 32 -15.46 -6.10 -1.00
N ALA A 33 -14.20 -5.69 -0.92
CA ALA A 33 -13.07 -6.33 -1.59
C ALA A 33 -12.32 -7.27 -0.62
N MET A 34 -11.40 -8.08 -1.15
CA MET A 34 -10.50 -8.90 -0.33
C MET A 34 -9.10 -8.29 -0.31
N ALA A 35 -8.55 -8.10 0.89
CA ALA A 35 -7.24 -7.55 1.13
C ALA A 35 -6.31 -8.59 1.79
N PRO A 36 -4.99 -8.39 1.73
CA PRO A 36 -4.06 -9.14 2.58
C PRO A 36 -4.46 -9.03 4.06
N ASN A 37 -4.31 -10.11 4.83
CA ASN A 37 -4.36 -9.98 6.29
C ASN A 37 -3.27 -9.02 6.76
N ASN A 38 -3.44 -8.44 7.95
CA ASN A 38 -2.52 -7.42 8.46
C ASN A 38 -2.14 -6.36 7.38
N HIS A 39 -3.15 -5.83 6.68
CA HIS A 39 -2.96 -4.89 5.57
C HIS A 39 -2.15 -3.64 5.97
N ARG A 40 -2.17 -3.23 7.25
CA ARG A 40 -1.28 -2.18 7.77
C ARG A 40 0.20 -2.59 7.64
N GLY A 41 0.59 -3.73 8.22
CA GLY A 41 1.97 -4.21 8.10
C GLY A 41 2.37 -4.50 6.65
N PHE A 42 1.44 -4.97 5.82
CA PHE A 42 1.66 -5.15 4.39
C PHE A 42 1.97 -3.84 3.66
N LEU A 43 1.20 -2.78 3.95
CA LEU A 43 1.41 -1.45 3.36
C LEU A 43 2.70 -0.81 3.88
N GLU A 44 3.02 -0.95 5.17
CA GLU A 44 4.27 -0.44 5.73
C GLU A 44 5.50 -1.15 5.17
N LEU A 45 5.43 -2.46 4.90
CA LEU A 45 6.47 -3.19 4.19
C LEU A 45 6.74 -2.59 2.80
N LYS A 46 5.68 -2.26 2.06
CA LYS A 46 5.78 -1.79 0.67
C LYS A 46 6.13 -0.31 0.56
N PHE A 47 5.60 0.53 1.42
CA PHE A 47 5.69 1.98 1.28
C PHE A 47 6.52 2.65 2.39
N GLY A 48 6.65 2.03 3.55
CA GLY A 48 7.32 2.59 4.74
C GLY A 48 6.34 2.82 5.90
N ALA A 49 6.90 2.94 7.11
CA ALA A 49 6.14 3.13 8.34
C ALA A 49 5.23 4.38 8.28
N GLY A 50 3.98 4.25 8.72
CA GLY A 50 3.03 5.37 8.79
C GLY A 50 2.47 5.86 7.45
N VAL A 51 2.57 5.05 6.38
CA VAL A 51 2.06 5.41 5.04
C VAL A 51 0.55 5.70 5.01
N ILE A 52 -0.23 5.04 5.87
CA ILE A 52 -1.69 5.24 5.92
C ILE A 52 -2.02 6.63 6.50
N GLU A 53 -1.28 7.04 7.52
CA GLU A 53 -1.51 8.30 8.24
C GLU A 53 -0.84 9.51 7.57
N ASN A 54 0.12 9.29 6.67
CA ASN A 54 0.89 10.35 6.02
C ASN A 54 0.74 10.27 4.49
N PRO A 55 -0.41 10.71 3.94
CA PRO A 55 -0.64 10.67 2.50
C PRO A 55 0.31 11.62 1.76
N GLU A 56 0.68 11.25 0.54
CA GLU A 56 1.55 12.04 -0.32
C GLU A 56 1.14 11.90 -1.79
N TYR A 57 1.42 12.93 -2.60
CA TYR A 57 1.26 12.83 -4.05
C TYR A 57 2.37 11.95 -4.68
N PRO A 58 2.14 11.33 -5.85
CA PRO A 58 3.08 10.37 -6.44
C PRO A 58 4.51 10.90 -6.70
N ASN A 59 4.68 12.21 -6.90
CA ASN A 59 6.00 12.82 -7.04
C ASN A 59 6.07 14.13 -6.22
N PRO A 60 6.52 14.05 -4.96
CA PRO A 60 6.58 15.18 -4.05
C PRO A 60 7.53 16.28 -4.50
N ALA A 61 8.58 15.91 -5.25
CA ALA A 61 9.52 16.87 -5.83
C ALA A 61 8.88 17.73 -6.92
N ARG A 62 7.84 17.22 -7.60
CA ARG A 62 7.04 17.99 -8.57
C ARG A 62 5.87 18.73 -7.93
N LYS A 63 5.18 18.11 -6.98
CA LYS A 63 4.06 18.72 -6.26
C LYS A 63 3.90 18.08 -4.89
N ARG A 64 4.01 18.88 -3.84
CA ARG A 64 3.77 18.43 -2.46
C ARG A 64 2.28 18.52 -2.12
N LEU A 65 1.84 17.62 -1.24
CA LEU A 65 0.51 17.70 -0.63
C LEU A 65 0.59 18.70 0.54
N ASP A 66 -0.18 19.77 0.49
CA ASP A 66 -0.27 20.73 1.58
C ASP A 66 -1.18 20.19 2.68
N LYS A 67 -0.61 19.92 3.86
CA LYS A 67 -1.33 19.33 5.01
C LYS A 67 -2.40 20.24 5.61
N GLY A 68 -2.54 21.48 5.15
CA GLY A 68 -3.54 22.47 5.60
C GLY A 68 -4.79 22.56 4.73
N ALA A 69 -4.93 21.72 3.70
CA ALA A 69 -6.06 21.73 2.76
C ALA A 69 -7.07 20.58 2.99
N LEU A 70 -6.99 19.88 4.13
CA LEU A 70 -7.92 18.83 4.56
C LEU A 70 -8.76 19.31 5.74
#